data_AF-A0A7Y5LY60-F1
#
_entry.id   AF-A0A7Y5LY60-F1
#
_cell.length_a   1.000
_cell.length_b   1.000
_cell.length_c   1.000
_cell.angle_alpha   90.00
_cell.angle_beta   90.00
_cell.angle_gamma   90.00
#
_symmetry.space_group_name_H-M   'P 1'
#
loop_
_entity.id
_entity.type
_entity.pdbx_description
1 polymer ?
#
loop_
_entity_poly.entity_id
_entity_poly.type
_entity_poly.pdbx_seq_one_letter_code
_entity_poly.pdbx_strand_id
1 'polypeptide(L)'
;MKRRGDPARAVVAERSLRAPLRKLFPARRFALRTEVSFHGKSIDMLFLDRETRRLVAVELKVSKWRKALLQAAVYQLGAHRVYVALWHRHLDAERVAVIQSHGLGVIEVAEGPRGRREARVVAAPRRQSFLNRRHAHQLRGAFE
;
A
#
# COMPACT_ATOMS: atom_id res chain seq x y z
N MET A 1 6.91 29.89 31.03
CA MET A 1 7.49 28.53 31.19
C MET A 1 7.33 27.78 29.87
N LYS A 2 8.41 27.70 29.06
CA LYS A 2 8.40 27.04 27.73
C LYS A 2 8.34 25.52 27.93
N ARG A 3 7.23 24.89 27.52
CA ARG A 3 7.16 23.41 27.44
C ARG A 3 8.16 22.96 26.39
N ARG A 4 9.26 22.33 26.82
CA ARG A 4 10.20 21.65 25.93
C ARG A 4 9.42 20.55 25.20
N GLY A 5 9.30 20.68 23.89
CA GLY A 5 8.70 19.66 23.05
C GLY A 5 9.49 18.35 23.19
N ASP A 6 8.74 17.26 23.34
CA ASP A 6 9.24 15.88 23.39
C ASP A 6 10.24 15.61 22.24
N PRO A 7 11.52 15.30 22.52
CA PRO A 7 12.58 15.28 21.52
C PRO A 7 12.61 14.02 20.62
N ALA A 8 11.58 13.16 20.64
CA ALA A 8 11.59 11.85 19.96
C ALA A 8 10.53 11.64 18.86
N ARG A 9 9.99 12.71 18.24
CA ARG A 9 9.13 12.57 17.04
C ARG A 9 9.92 12.83 15.77
N ALA A 10 10.76 11.87 15.36
CA ALA A 10 11.23 11.83 13.99
C ALA A 10 10.01 11.78 13.06
N VAL A 11 9.84 12.81 12.22
CA VAL A 11 8.77 12.84 11.22
C VAL A 11 9.06 11.73 10.22
N VAL A 12 8.26 10.66 10.28
CA VAL A 12 8.36 9.54 9.34
C VAL A 12 7.93 10.03 7.96
N ALA A 13 8.86 10.06 7.00
CA ALA A 13 8.54 10.42 5.63
C ALA A 13 7.88 9.23 4.91
N GLU A 14 6.77 9.45 4.19
CA GLU A 14 6.05 8.38 3.48
C GLU A 14 6.98 7.60 2.54
N ARG A 15 7.80 8.27 1.72
CA ARG A 15 8.78 7.62 0.83
C ARG A 15 9.67 6.57 1.52
N SER A 16 9.97 6.78 2.81
CA SER A 16 10.84 5.91 3.59
C SER A 16 10.20 4.56 3.96
N LEU A 17 8.88 4.44 3.79
CA LEU A 17 8.12 3.21 4.03
C LEU A 17 8.04 2.31 2.76
N ARG A 18 8.48 2.79 1.59
CA ARG A 18 8.49 1.99 0.34
C ARG A 18 9.47 0.82 0.38
N ALA A 19 10.65 1.03 0.98
CA ALA A 19 11.70 0.02 1.05
C ALA A 19 11.28 -1.28 1.76
N PRO A 20 10.64 -1.26 2.96
CA PRO A 20 10.14 -2.48 3.58
C PRO A 20 9.01 -3.13 2.79
N LEU A 21 8.12 -2.36 2.15
CA LEU A 21 7.06 -2.90 1.29
C LEU A 21 7.61 -3.70 0.10
N ARG A 22 8.68 -3.22 -0.53
CA ARG A 22 9.33 -3.94 -1.65
C ARG A 22 9.79 -5.34 -1.25
N LYS A 23 10.13 -5.58 0.01
CA LYS A 23 10.57 -6.91 0.48
C LYS A 23 9.44 -7.94 0.47
N LEU A 24 8.18 -7.52 0.60
CA LEU A 24 7.02 -8.42 0.52
C LEU A 24 6.75 -8.92 -0.90
N PHE A 25 7.27 -8.22 -1.92
CA PHE A 25 7.08 -8.50 -3.33
C PHE A 25 8.45 -8.64 -4.01
N PRO A 26 9.12 -9.80 -3.89
CA PRO A 26 10.50 -9.97 -4.30
C PRO A 26 10.68 -9.78 -5.82
N ALA A 27 11.73 -9.07 -6.22
CA ALA A 27 11.98 -8.65 -7.61
C ALA A 27 12.07 -9.81 -8.63
N ARG A 28 12.49 -11.01 -8.17
CA ARG A 28 12.48 -12.24 -8.99
C ARG A 28 11.08 -12.62 -9.49
N ARG A 29 10.05 -12.29 -8.72
CA ARG A 29 8.65 -12.62 -9.01
C ARG A 29 7.82 -11.41 -9.43
N PHE A 30 8.14 -10.22 -8.91
CA PHE A 30 7.35 -9.02 -9.15
C PHE A 30 8.18 -7.94 -9.84
N ALA A 31 7.66 -7.39 -10.94
CA ALA A 31 8.11 -6.09 -11.44
C ALA A 31 7.45 -4.97 -10.62
N LEU A 32 8.14 -3.86 -10.40
CA LEU A 32 7.65 -2.70 -9.63
C LEU A 32 7.66 -1.44 -10.49
N ARG A 33 6.60 -0.65 -10.36
CA ARG A 33 6.52 0.77 -10.74
C ARG A 33 5.99 1.58 -9.57
N THR A 34 6.45 2.81 -9.44
CA THR A 34 6.01 3.73 -8.38
C THR A 34 5.31 4.92 -9.00
N GLU A 35 4.38 5.52 -8.25
CA GLU A 35 3.70 6.76 -8.64
C GLU A 35 2.95 6.64 -9.98
N VAL A 36 2.29 5.49 -10.20
CA VAL A 36 1.58 5.19 -11.45
C VAL A 36 0.25 5.95 -11.48
N SER A 37 0.08 6.81 -12.48
CA SER A 37 -1.17 7.58 -12.66
C SER A 37 -2.34 6.68 -13.06
N PHE A 38 -3.48 6.84 -12.38
CA PHE A 38 -4.70 6.07 -12.61
C PHE A 38 -5.94 6.82 -12.12
N HIS A 39 -6.90 7.10 -13.02
CA HIS A 39 -8.17 7.82 -12.72
C HIS A 39 -8.00 9.10 -11.87
N GLY A 40 -7.04 9.96 -12.24
CA GLY A 40 -6.78 11.21 -11.53
C GLY A 40 -6.17 11.03 -10.13
N LYS A 41 -5.69 9.82 -9.80
CA LYS A 41 -4.91 9.47 -8.62
C LYS A 41 -3.54 8.91 -9.04
N SER A 42 -2.64 8.74 -8.08
CA SER A 42 -1.33 8.12 -8.29
C SER A 42 -1.16 6.95 -7.32
N ILE A 43 -0.96 5.75 -7.86
CA ILE A 43 -0.70 4.53 -7.10
C ILE A 43 0.73 4.59 -6.60
N ASP A 44 0.92 4.63 -5.28
CA ASP A 44 2.26 4.72 -4.68
C ASP A 44 3.20 3.60 -5.15
N MET A 45 2.71 2.35 -5.14
CA MET A 45 3.45 1.20 -5.64
C MET A 45 2.52 0.24 -6.39
N LEU A 46 2.86 -0.05 -7.65
CA LEU A 46 2.20 -1.03 -8.48
C LEU A 46 3.16 -2.17 -8.78
N PHE A 47 2.73 -3.39 -8.48
CA PHE A 47 3.48 -4.60 -8.76
C PHE A 47 2.78 -5.45 -9.82
N LEU A 48 3.58 -6.04 -10.70
CA LEU A 48 3.14 -7.04 -11.66
C LEU A 48 3.80 -8.38 -11.32
N ASP A 49 3.00 -9.35 -10.91
CA ASP A 49 3.44 -10.75 -10.78
C ASP A 49 3.80 -11.27 -12.17
N ARG A 50 5.06 -11.66 -12.38
CA ARG A 50 5.57 -12.09 -13.69
C ARG A 50 4.99 -13.43 -14.13
N GLU A 51 4.68 -14.31 -13.19
CA GLU A 51 4.16 -15.66 -13.46
C GLU A 51 2.66 -15.59 -13.75
N THR A 52 1.89 -14.99 -12.83
CA THR A 52 0.43 -14.98 -12.94
C THR A 52 -0.09 -13.81 -13.75
N ARG A 53 0.79 -12.88 -14.13
CA ARG A 53 0.45 -11.60 -14.75
C ARG A 53 -0.51 -10.78 -13.89
N ARG A 54 -0.68 -11.05 -12.59
CA ARG A 54 -1.64 -10.30 -11.75
C ARG A 54 -1.03 -9.00 -11.23
N LEU A 55 -1.85 -7.96 -11.18
CA LEU A 55 -1.48 -6.64 -10.64
C LEU A 55 -1.79 -6.56 -9.15
N VAL A 56 -0.84 -6.03 -8.37
CA VAL A 56 -1.00 -5.70 -6.96
C VAL A 56 -0.73 -4.21 -6.77
N ALA A 57 -1.73 -3.46 -6.31
CA ALA A 57 -1.56 -2.05 -5.97
C ALA A 57 -1.40 -1.87 -4.46
N VAL A 58 -0.54 -0.96 -4.05
CA VAL A 58 -0.35 -0.58 -2.65
C VAL A 58 -0.42 0.94 -2.55
N GLU A 59 -1.38 1.44 -1.78
CA GLU A 59 -1.44 2.84 -1.35
C GLU A 59 -0.80 2.96 0.03
N LEU A 60 0.08 3.93 0.21
CA LEU A 60 0.86 4.09 1.44
C LEU A 60 0.53 5.42 2.12
N LYS A 61 0.26 5.39 3.43
CA LYS A 61 0.13 6.62 4.24
C LYS A 61 0.76 6.45 5.60
N VAL A 62 1.31 7.53 6.15
CA VAL A 62 1.72 7.54 7.56
C VAL A 62 0.48 7.60 8.45
N SER A 63 -0.39 8.60 8.25
CA SER A 63 -1.53 8.86 9.16
C SER A 63 -2.89 9.04 8.47
N LYS A 64 -2.92 9.44 7.18
CA LYS A 64 -4.15 9.81 6.46
C LYS A 64 -4.91 8.59 5.90
N TRP A 65 -5.24 7.62 6.76
CA TRP A 65 -5.81 6.32 6.36
C TRP A 65 -7.14 6.43 5.60
N ARG A 66 -8.02 7.39 5.95
CA ARG A 66 -9.28 7.61 5.22
C ARG A 66 -9.04 8.00 3.76
N LYS A 67 -8.02 8.81 3.51
CA LYS A 67 -7.61 9.16 2.14
C LYS A 67 -7.04 7.94 1.41
N ALA A 68 -6.23 7.13 2.12
CA ALA A 68 -5.70 5.88 1.57
C ALA A 68 -6.82 4.93 1.15
N LEU A 69 -7.86 4.79 1.99
CA LEU A 69 -9.03 3.97 1.72
C LEU A 69 -9.74 4.40 0.43
N LEU A 70 -10.05 5.69 0.29
CA LEU A 70 -10.71 6.24 -0.91
C LEU A 70 -9.87 6.01 -2.18
N GLN A 71 -8.55 6.23 -2.09
CA GLN A 71 -7.64 6.00 -3.21
C GLN A 71 -7.56 4.50 -3.57
N ALA A 72 -7.36 3.64 -2.57
CA ALA A 72 -7.27 2.20 -2.76
C ALA A 72 -8.55 1.59 -3.33
N ALA A 73 -9.72 2.10 -2.95
CA ALA A 73 -11.00 1.68 -3.54
C ALA A 73 -11.04 1.91 -5.06
N VAL A 74 -10.53 3.05 -5.54
CA VAL A 74 -10.41 3.31 -6.99
C VAL A 74 -9.50 2.29 -7.66
N TYR A 75 -8.40 1.90 -7.02
CA TYR A 75 -7.43 0.97 -7.60
C TYR A 75 -8.02 -0.43 -7.84
N GLN A 76 -9.07 -0.83 -7.10
CA GLN A 76 -9.77 -2.10 -7.30
C GLN A 76 -10.37 -2.22 -8.70
N LEU A 77 -10.60 -1.11 -9.41
CA LEU A 77 -11.09 -1.11 -10.78
C LEU A 77 -10.12 -1.78 -11.78
N GLY A 78 -8.82 -1.77 -11.51
CA GLY A 78 -7.79 -2.28 -12.43
C GLY A 78 -6.76 -3.22 -11.81
N ALA A 79 -6.62 -3.26 -10.48
CA ALA A 79 -5.69 -4.15 -9.79
C ALA A 79 -6.41 -5.39 -9.23
N HIS A 80 -5.72 -6.54 -9.25
CA HIS A 80 -6.30 -7.81 -8.81
C HIS A 80 -6.31 -7.94 -7.29
N ARG A 81 -5.33 -7.29 -6.65
CA ARG A 81 -5.18 -7.18 -5.20
C ARG A 81 -4.82 -5.74 -4.89
N VAL A 82 -5.44 -5.17 -3.87
CA VAL A 82 -5.13 -3.82 -3.42
C VAL A 82 -4.89 -3.84 -1.92
N TYR A 83 -3.82 -3.19 -1.50
CA TYR A 83 -3.47 -3.02 -0.10
C TYR A 83 -3.43 -1.55 0.28
N VAL A 84 -3.81 -1.28 1.52
CA VAL A 84 -3.47 -0.05 2.23
C VAL A 84 -2.31 -0.38 3.17
N ALA A 85 -1.19 0.32 3.01
CA ALA A 85 -0.04 0.24 3.89
C ALA A 85 -0.04 1.43 4.85
N LEU A 86 0.02 1.17 6.16
CA LEU A 86 0.00 2.20 7.21
C LEU A 86 1.18 2.06 8.17
N TRP A 87 1.64 3.20 8.68
CA TRP A 87 2.55 3.20 9.82
C TRP A 87 1.85 2.66 11.07
N HIS A 88 2.51 1.74 11.78
CA HIS A 88 1.92 0.98 12.90
C HIS A 88 1.19 1.86 13.93
N ARG A 89 1.72 3.06 14.25
CA ARG A 89 1.08 3.98 15.23
C ARG A 89 -0.30 4.49 14.82
N HIS A 90 -0.67 4.35 13.55
CA HIS A 90 -1.96 4.77 13.01
C HIS A 90 -2.84 3.58 12.61
N LEU A 91 -2.41 2.37 12.95
CA LEU A 91 -3.13 1.14 12.67
C LEU A 91 -3.65 0.53 13.98
N ASP A 92 -4.96 0.28 14.03
CA ASP A 92 -5.61 -0.47 15.10
C ASP A 92 -6.63 -1.45 14.51
N ALA A 93 -7.18 -2.32 15.36
CA ALA A 93 -8.09 -3.37 14.93
C ALA A 93 -9.35 -2.82 14.24
N GLU A 94 -9.89 -1.70 14.72
CA GLU A 94 -11.06 -1.05 14.12
C GLU A 94 -10.75 -0.58 12.70
N ARG A 95 -9.61 0.11 12.49
CA ARG A 95 -9.20 0.54 11.15
C ARG A 95 -8.92 -0.64 10.22
N VAL A 96 -8.30 -1.70 10.72
CA VAL A 96 -8.11 -2.94 9.94
C VAL A 96 -9.47 -3.48 9.49
N ALA A 97 -10.42 -3.62 10.40
CA ALA A 97 -11.77 -4.11 10.09
C ALA A 97 -12.49 -3.24 9.06
N VAL A 98 -12.44 -1.90 9.21
CA VAL A 98 -13.02 -0.96 8.26
C VAL A 98 -12.39 -1.14 6.88
N ILE A 99 -11.06 -1.15 6.76
CA ILE A 99 -10.37 -1.31 5.46
C ILE A 99 -10.74 -2.67 4.82
N GLN A 100 -10.78 -3.74 5.61
CA GLN A 100 -11.15 -5.07 5.12
C GLN A 100 -12.62 -5.17 4.69
N SER A 101 -13.53 -4.42 5.32
CA SER A 101 -14.95 -4.38 4.91
C SER A 101 -15.12 -3.89 3.46
N HIS A 102 -14.19 -3.07 2.97
CA HIS A 102 -14.10 -2.64 1.56
C HIS A 102 -13.34 -3.64 0.65
N GLY A 103 -13.01 -4.84 1.15
CA GLY A 103 -12.30 -5.87 0.40
C GLY A 103 -10.81 -5.60 0.17
N LEU A 104 -10.23 -4.60 0.84
CA LEU A 104 -8.83 -4.24 0.74
C LEU A 104 -7.98 -5.04 1.73
N GLY A 105 -6.73 -5.29 1.35
CA GLY A 105 -5.73 -5.85 2.24
C GLY A 105 -5.09 -4.76 3.08
N VAL A 106 -4.47 -5.15 4.20
CA VAL A 106 -3.76 -4.22 5.08
C VAL A 106 -2.34 -4.69 5.27
N ILE A 107 -1.41 -3.76 5.10
CA ILE A 107 0.00 -3.95 5.42
C ILE A 107 0.36 -2.98 6.53
N GLU A 108 0.90 -3.51 7.61
CA GLU A 108 1.53 -2.69 8.65
C GLU A 108 2.98 -2.44 8.27
N VAL A 109 3.45 -1.21 8.47
CA VAL A 109 4.87 -0.86 8.45
C VAL A 109 5.27 -0.40 9.85
N ALA A 110 6.28 -1.04 10.43
CA ALA A 110 6.74 -0.78 11.79
C ALA A 110 8.25 -0.55 11.84
N GLU A 111 8.72 0.02 12.95
CA GLU A 111 10.13 0.01 13.32
C GLU A 111 10.45 -1.37 13.90
N GLY A 112 11.34 -2.10 13.23
CA GLY A 112 11.91 -3.35 13.69
C GLY A 112 13.22 -3.14 14.43
N PRO A 113 13.90 -4.24 14.81
CA PRO A 113 15.15 -4.20 15.55
C PRO A 113 16.20 -3.33 14.86
N ARG A 114 16.99 -2.59 15.66
CA ARG A 114 18.09 -1.73 15.20
C ARG A 114 17.62 -0.59 14.25
N GLY A 115 16.37 -0.13 14.42
CA GLY A 115 15.80 0.98 13.66
C GLY A 115 15.47 0.65 12.19
N ARG A 116 15.53 -0.63 11.80
CA ARG A 116 15.18 -1.05 10.45
C ARG A 116 13.67 -1.13 10.32
N ARG A 117 13.10 -0.51 9.29
CA ARG A 117 11.66 -0.65 9.04
C ARG A 117 11.34 -2.02 8.46
N GLU A 118 10.22 -2.57 8.88
CA GLU A 118 9.68 -3.86 8.48
C GLU A 118 8.23 -3.70 8.04
N ALA A 119 7.80 -4.51 7.07
CA ALA A 119 6.42 -4.53 6.62
C ALA A 119 5.85 -5.93 6.79
N ARG A 120 4.59 -6.01 7.21
CA ARG A 120 3.88 -7.27 7.40
C ARG A 120 2.46 -7.15 6.86
N VAL A 121 2.02 -8.15 6.09
CA VAL A 121 0.59 -8.28 5.75
C VAL A 121 -0.15 -8.69 7.01
N VAL A 122 -0.99 -7.80 7.54
CA VAL A 122 -1.84 -8.09 8.71
C VAL A 122 -3.22 -8.59 8.28
N ALA A 123 -3.64 -8.25 7.07
CA ALA A 123 -4.89 -8.70 6.47
C ALA A 123 -4.72 -8.92 4.96
N ALA A 124 -5.13 -10.08 4.48
CA ALA A 124 -5.19 -10.35 3.05
C ALA A 124 -6.40 -9.62 2.40
N PRO A 125 -6.26 -9.10 1.17
CA PRO A 125 -7.37 -8.52 0.43
C PRO A 125 -8.35 -9.61 0.05
N ARG A 126 -9.64 -9.26 -0.04
CA ARG A 126 -10.61 -10.13 -0.70
C ARG A 126 -10.26 -10.20 -2.19
N ARG A 127 -10.43 -11.38 -2.78
CA ARG A 127 -10.25 -11.55 -4.22
C ARG A 127 -11.35 -10.74 -4.91
N GLN A 128 -10.96 -9.81 -5.77
CA GLN A 128 -11.93 -9.04 -6.56
C GLN A 128 -12.65 -9.99 -7.52
N SER A 129 -13.98 -10.04 -7.41
CA SER A 129 -14.85 -10.82 -8.31
C SER A 129 -15.00 -10.14 -9.67
N PHE A 130 -14.87 -8.81 -9.70
CA PHE A 130 -14.96 -8.01 -10.91
C PHE A 130 -13.66 -7.20 -11.11
N LEU A 131 -13.04 -7.38 -12.27
CA LEU A 131 -11.86 -6.64 -12.70
C LEU A 131 -12.15 -6.06 -14.08
N ASN A 132 -12.10 -4.74 -14.23
CA ASN A 132 -12.30 -4.13 -15.53
C ASN A 132 -11.05 -4.37 -16.40
N ARG A 133 -11.21 -5.15 -17.47
CA ARG A 133 -10.10 -5.53 -18.36
C ARG A 133 -9.39 -4.33 -18.97
N ARG A 134 -10.13 -3.27 -19.34
CA ARG A 134 -9.56 -2.04 -19.91
C ARG A 134 -8.68 -1.32 -18.89
N HIS A 135 -9.15 -1.18 -17.66
CA HIS A 135 -8.37 -0.56 -16.59
C HIS A 135 -7.15 -1.41 -16.21
N ALA A 136 -7.30 -2.73 -16.16
CA ALA A 136 -6.17 -3.62 -15.92
C ALA A 136 -5.12 -3.53 -17.04
N HIS A 137 -5.55 -3.43 -18.30
CA HIS A 137 -4.66 -3.22 -19.44
C HIS A 137 -3.91 -1.88 -19.32
N GLN A 138 -4.61 -0.79 -19.00
CA GLN A 138 -3.98 0.51 -18.76
C GLN A 138 -2.88 0.44 -17.69
N LEU A 139 -3.16 -0.23 -16.56
CA LEU A 139 -2.16 -0.40 -15.50
C LEU A 139 -0.99 -1.30 -15.88
N ARG A 140 -1.20 -2.29 -16.75
CA ARG A 140 -0.11 -3.12 -17.30
C ARG A 140 0.82 -2.32 -18.20
N GLY A 141 0.29 -1.36 -18.95
CA GLY A 141 1.08 -0.48 -19.82
C GLY A 141 2.13 0.34 -19.06
N ALA A 142 2.02 0.47 -17.73
CA ALA A 142 3.09 1.06 -16.93
C ALA A 142 4.38 0.21 -16.89
N PHE A 143 4.32 -1.07 -17.27
CA PHE A 143 5.43 -2.02 -17.26
C PHE A 143 5.99 -2.34 -18.65
N GLU A 144 5.37 -1.81 -19.70
CA GLU A 144 5.83 -1.86 -21.08
C GLU A 144 6.79 -0.67 -21.34
#